data_AF-A0A8T3MSG0-F1
#
_entry.id   AF-A0A8T3MSG0-F1
#
_cell.length_a   1.000
_cell.length_b   1.000
_cell.length_c   1.000
_cell.angle_alpha   90.00
_cell.angle_beta   90.00
_cell.angle_gamma   90.00
#
_symmetry.space_group_name_H-M   'P 1'
#
loop_
_entity.id
_entity.type
_entity.pdbx_description
1 polymer ?
#
loop_
_entity_poly.entity_id
_entity_poly.type
_entity_poly.pdbx_seq_one_letter_code
_entity_poly.pdbx_strand_id
1 'polypeptide(L)' 'ATSASPLSPDEVRALQGRLETMTGGRVELDTQVDPSLLGGLVVRVGDRMIDGSVRGRLERLRNRLVSGAL' A
#
# COMPACT_ATOMS: atom_id res chain seq x y z
N ALA A 1 1.21 4.90 -5.83
CA ALA A 1 0.44 3.88 -5.11
C ALA A 1 0.34 2.65 -5.99
N THR A 2 0.67 1.48 -5.46
CA THR A 2 0.67 0.21 -6.19
C THR A 2 -0.38 -0.71 -5.61
N SER A 3 -1.26 -1.27 -6.45
CA SER A 3 -2.36 -2.15 -6.05
C SER A 3 -2.43 -3.40 -6.92
N ALA A 4 -3.09 -4.46 -6.43
CA ALA A 4 -3.21 -5.72 -7.17
C ALA A 4 -4.13 -5.64 -8.40
N SER A 5 -5.04 -4.67 -8.41
CA SER A 5 -5.96 -4.37 -9.49
C SER A 5 -6.03 -2.85 -9.71
N PRO A 6 -6.49 -2.38 -10.89
CA PRO A 6 -6.72 -0.97 -11.12
C PRO A 6 -7.62 -0.37 -10.03
N LEU A 7 -7.26 0.83 -9.57
CA LEU A 7 -8.10 1.62 -8.67
C LEU A 7 -9.14 2.39 -9.48
N SER A 8 -10.37 2.42 -8.99
CA SER A 8 -11.41 3.28 -9.52
C SER A 8 -11.11 4.76 -9.25
N PRO A 9 -11.70 5.70 -10.01
CA PRO A 9 -11.52 7.13 -9.77
C PRO A 9 -11.93 7.57 -8.35
N ASP A 10 -12.93 6.93 -7.76
CA ASP A 10 -13.36 7.21 -6.38
C ASP A 10 -12.33 6.75 -5.35
N GLU A 11 -11.76 5.55 -5.53
CA GLU A 11 -10.71 5.04 -4.66
C GLU A 11 -9.44 5.90 -4.73
N VAL A 12 -9.08 6.37 -5.94
CA VAL A 12 -7.97 7.31 -6.13
C VAL A 12 -8.19 8.60 -5.37
N ARG A 13 -9.37 9.22 -5.51
CA ARG A 13 -9.71 10.47 -4.79
C ARG A 13 -9.71 10.28 -3.28
N ALA A 14 -10.32 9.20 -2.79
CA ALA A 14 -10.36 8.90 -1.36
C ALA A 14 -8.96 8.66 -0.78
N LEU A 15 -8.10 7.94 -1.51
CA LEU A 15 -6.72 7.72 -1.11
C LEU A 15 -5.93 9.02 -1.10
N GLN A 16 -6.05 9.83 -2.15
CA GLN A 16 -5.37 11.12 -2.24
C GLN A 16 -5.74 12.03 -1.06
N GLY A 17 -7.03 12.23 -0.77
CA GLY A 17 -7.46 13.08 0.35
C GLY A 17 -6.96 12.61 1.71
N ARG A 18 -6.91 11.28 1.93
CA ARG A 18 -6.30 10.70 3.14
C ARG A 18 -4.80 10.99 3.22
N LEU A 19 -4.07 10.82 2.12
CA LEU A 19 -2.63 11.10 2.10
C LEU A 19 -2.35 12.59 2.30
N GLU A 20 -3.12 13.48 1.69
CA GLU A 20 -3.01 14.93 1.90
C GLU A 20 -3.24 15.33 3.36
N THR A 21 -4.22 14.69 4.02
CA THR A 21 -4.46 14.88 5.46
C THR A 21 -3.28 14.39 6.30
N MET A 22 -2.69 13.26 5.93
CA MET A 22 -1.55 12.68 6.64
C MET A 22 -0.24 13.45 6.44
N THR A 23 -0.04 14.06 5.28
CA THR A 23 1.18 14.82 4.93
C THR A 23 1.08 16.29 5.26
N GLY A 24 -0.14 16.84 5.39
CA GLY A 24 -0.37 18.27 5.57
C GLY A 24 -0.13 19.10 4.31
N GLY A 25 -0.12 18.47 3.12
CA GLY A 25 0.15 19.14 1.85
C GLY A 25 -0.48 18.43 0.67
N ARG A 26 -0.47 19.08 -0.50
CA ARG A 26 -1.02 18.53 -1.74
C ARG A 26 -0.24 17.29 -2.18
N VAL A 27 -0.93 16.21 -2.55
CA VAL A 27 -0.32 14.95 -2.97
C VAL A 27 -0.71 14.67 -4.40
N GLU A 28 0.28 14.49 -5.27
CA GLU A 28 0.06 13.91 -6.59
C GLU A 28 0.20 12.39 -6.49
N LEU A 29 -0.84 11.68 -6.93
CA LEU A 29 -0.91 10.23 -6.83
C LEU A 29 -0.62 9.60 -8.19
N ASP A 30 0.56 9.01 -8.34
CA ASP A 30 0.84 8.07 -9.43
C ASP A 30 0.27 6.68 -9.07
N THR A 31 -0.36 5.98 -10.01
CA THR A 31 -0.95 4.65 -9.76
C THR A 31 -0.35 3.58 -10.65
N GLN A 32 -0.05 2.43 -10.05
CA GLN A 32 0.53 1.28 -10.75
C GLN A 32 -0.20 0.00 -10.33
N VAL A 33 -0.34 -0.94 -11.27
CA VAL A 33 -0.94 -2.24 -11.02
C VAL A 33 0.15 -3.30 -10.95
N ASP A 34 0.19 -4.01 -9.83
CA ASP A 34 1.08 -5.15 -9.60
C ASP A 34 0.26 -6.34 -9.05
N PRO A 35 -0.13 -7.29 -9.92
CA PRO A 35 -0.90 -8.47 -9.51
C PRO A 35 -0.20 -9.34 -8.45
N SER A 36 1.13 -9.24 -8.32
CA SER A 36 1.88 -10.02 -7.33
C SER A 36 1.53 -9.64 -5.88
N LEU A 37 0.94 -8.46 -5.66
CA LEU A 37 0.50 -8.02 -4.33
C LEU A 37 -0.66 -8.86 -3.77
N LEU A 38 -1.40 -9.60 -4.62
CA LEU A 38 -2.57 -10.43 -4.31
C LEU A 38 -3.79 -9.67 -3.75
N GLY A 39 -3.58 -8.46 -3.22
CA GLY A 39 -4.60 -7.57 -2.69
C GLY A 39 -3.99 -6.46 -1.85
N GLY A 40 -4.81 -5.46 -1.51
CA GLY A 40 -4.38 -4.30 -0.75
C GLY A 40 -3.54 -3.32 -1.57
N LEU A 41 -2.74 -2.50 -0.87
CA LEU A 41 -2.03 -1.36 -1.44
C LEU A 41 -0.66 -1.16 -0.81
N VAL A 42 0.29 -0.73 -1.63
CA VAL A 42 1.59 -0.19 -1.21
C VAL A 42 1.65 1.27 -1.61
N VAL A 43 1.92 2.14 -0.64
CA VAL A 43 2.01 3.58 -0.87
C VAL A 43 3.37 4.07 -0.41
N ARG A 44 4.02 4.88 -1.24
CA ARG A 44 5.23 5.61 -0.88
C ARG A 44 4.91 7.11 -0.90
N VAL A 45 5.21 7.81 0.18
CA VAL A 45 5.05 9.26 0.30
C VAL A 45 6.31 9.83 0.95
N GLY A 46 7.07 10.62 0.20
CA GLY A 46 8.40 11.05 0.61
C GLY A 46 9.31 9.84 0.88
N ASP A 47 9.85 9.78 2.10
CA ASP A 47 10.68 8.70 2.63
C ASP A 47 9.88 7.55 3.26
N ARG A 48 8.57 7.73 3.47
CA ARG A 48 7.72 6.75 4.16
C ARG A 48 7.11 5.78 3.17
N MET A 49 7.28 4.49 3.45
CA MET A 49 6.56 3.41 2.78
C MET A 49 5.52 2.81 3.71
N ILE A 50 4.27 2.75 3.24
CA ILE A 50 3.16 2.11 3.92
C ILE A 50 2.79 0.89 3.08
N ASP A 51 3.08 -0.30 3.63
CA ASP A 51 2.75 -1.59 3.00
C ASP A 51 1.52 -2.23 3.68
N GLY A 52 0.37 -2.04 3.05
CA GLY A 52 -0.89 -2.72 3.38
C GLY A 52 -1.20 -3.90 2.45
N SER A 53 -0.21 -4.43 1.71
CA SER A 53 -0.45 -5.53 0.76
C SER A 53 -0.65 -6.88 1.44
N VAL A 54 -1.46 -7.72 0.82
CA VAL A 54 -1.69 -9.11 1.25
C VAL A 54 -0.40 -9.90 1.16
N ARG A 55 0.35 -9.76 0.06
CA ARG A 55 1.70 -10.33 -0.10
C ARG A 55 2.60 -9.97 1.09
N GLY A 56 2.72 -8.69 1.44
CA GLY A 56 3.55 -8.25 2.55
C GLY A 56 3.12 -8.85 3.90
N ARG A 57 1.81 -8.98 4.14
CA ARG A 57 1.29 -9.62 5.35
C ARG A 57 1.64 -11.11 5.42
N LEU A 58 1.52 -11.84 4.31
CA LEU A 58 1.88 -13.26 4.24
C LEU A 58 3.39 -13.47 4.43
N GLU A 59 4.22 -12.63 3.83
CA GLU A 59 5.68 -12.66 4.01
C GLU A 59 6.07 -12.44 5.48
N ARG A 60 5.47 -11.44 6.13
CA ARG A 60 5.68 -11.19 7.57
C ARG A 60 5.25 -12.38 8.42
N LEU A 61 4.12 -13.01 8.09
CA LEU A 61 3.66 -14.22 8.79
C LEU A 61 4.64 -15.37 8.61
N ARG A 62 5.05 -15.66 7.37
CA ARG A 62 6.03 -16.72 7.07
C ARG A 62 7.31 -16.50 7.87
N ASN A 63 7.84 -15.28 7.87
CA ASN A 63 9.06 -14.96 8.59
C ASN A 63 8.93 -15.24 10.09
N ARG A 64 7.80 -14.88 10.71
CA ARG A 64 7.54 -15.20 12.14
C ARG A 64 7.49 -16.70 12.41
N LEU A 65 6.89 -17.47 11.51
CA LEU A 65 6.82 -18.94 11.63
C LEU A 65 8.20 -19.58 11.48
N VAL A 66 9.01 -19.12 10.53
CA VAL A 66 10.36 -19.65 10.27
C VAL A 66 11.33 -19.28 11.38
N SER A 67 11.22 -18.07 11.96
CA SER A 67 12.12 -17.63 13.04
C SER A 67 11.76 -18.19 14.42
N GLY A 68 10.71 -19.02 14.54
CA GLY A 68 10.30 -19.65 15.80
C GLY A 68 9.82 -18.65 16.88
N ALA A 69 9.59 -17.39 16.52
CA ALA A 69 9.15 -16.34 17.43
C ALA A 69 7.61 -16.27 17.43
N LEU A 70 7.00 -17.17 18.20
CA LEU A 70 5.60 -17.07 18.64
C LEU A 70 5.56 -16.86 20.15
#